data_AF-A0A8J3L4C0-F1
#
_entry.id   AF-A0A8J3L4C0-F1
#
_cell.length_a   1.000
_cell.length_b   1.000
_cell.length_c   1.000
_cell.angle_alpha   90.00
_cell.angle_beta   90.00
_cell.angle_gamma   90.00
#
_symmetry.space_group_name_H-M   'P 1'
#
loop_
_entity.id
_entity.type
_entity.pdbx_description
1 polymer ?
#
loop_
_entity_poly.entity_id
_entity_poly.type
_entity_poly.pdbx_seq_one_letter_code
_entity_poly.pdbx_strand_id
1 'polypeptide(L)' 'MRVVITMGCGDVCPYFPGQRHEDWKLDDPAGQGIDAVRPIRDEIRDRVKALLDDLVAADR' A
#
# COMPACT_ATOMS: atom_id res chain seq x y z
N MET A 1 -1.63 15.43 2.18
CA MET A 1 -1.46 13.97 2.15
C MET A 1 -1.00 13.56 3.55
N ARG A 2 -1.66 12.62 4.22
CA ARG A 2 -1.34 12.25 5.63
C ARG A 2 -0.54 10.95 5.75
N VAL A 3 -0.68 10.07 4.74
CA VAL A 3 0.03 8.80 4.61
C VAL A 3 0.55 8.65 3.17
N VAL A 4 1.74 8.06 3.02
CA VAL A 4 2.36 7.64 1.76
C VAL A 4 2.61 6.12 1.83
N ILE A 5 2.08 5.37 0.88
CA ILE A 5 2.28 3.91 0.78
C ILE A 5 3.18 3.63 -0.43
N THR A 6 4.28 2.91 -0.22
CA THR A 6 5.12 2.35 -1.29
C THR A 6 4.87 0.87 -1.43
N MET A 7 4.84 0.36 -2.67
CA MET A 7 4.61 -1.06 -2.97
C MET A 7 5.78 -1.65 -3.73
N GLY A 8 7.01 -1.43 -3.24
CA GLY A 8 8.20 -2.11 -3.76
C GLY A 8 8.67 -1.73 -5.16
N CYS A 9 8.27 -0.59 -5.73
CA CYS A 9 8.69 -0.19 -7.10
C CYS A 9 10.19 0.07 -7.26
N GLY A 10 10.98 0.06 -6.18
CA GLY A 10 12.44 0.31 -6.22
C GLY A 10 12.81 1.76 -6.54
N ASP A 11 11.84 2.60 -6.91
CA ASP A 11 12.03 4.02 -7.15
C ASP A 11 12.03 4.82 -5.86
N VAL A 12 12.85 5.87 -5.84
CA VAL A 12 12.94 6.81 -4.72
C VAL A 12 11.68 7.69 -4.74
N CYS A 13 10.66 7.32 -3.97
CA CYS A 13 9.56 8.25 -3.71
C CYS A 13 10.11 9.51 -3.01
N PRO A 14 9.68 10.72 -3.42
CA PRO A 14 10.05 11.95 -2.73
C PRO A 14 9.69 11.85 -1.25
N TYR A 15 10.64 12.16 -0.36
CA TYR A 15 10.38 12.19 1.07
C TYR A 15 9.55 13.42 1.41
N PHE A 16 8.42 13.23 2.09
CA PHE A 16 7.55 14.33 2.49
C PHE A 16 7.52 14.44 4.03
N PRO A 17 8.03 15.55 4.61
CA PRO A 17 8.07 15.72 6.06
C PRO A 17 6.66 15.70 6.68
N GLY A 18 6.52 15.08 7.86
CA GLY A 18 5.27 15.05 8.62
C GLY A 18 4.20 14.09 8.09
N GLN A 19 4.50 13.31 7.06
CA GLN A 19 3.64 12.22 6.59
C GLN A 19 4.08 10.89 7.20
N ARG A 20 3.11 10.01 7.46
CA ARG A 20 3.38 8.61 7.77
C ARG A 20 3.74 7.88 6.47
N HIS A 21 4.88 7.19 6.46
CA HIS A 21 5.31 6.39 5.33
C HIS A 21 5.19 4.91 5.68
N GLU A 22 4.60 4.10 4.80
CA GLU A 22 4.58 2.64 4.93
C GLU A 22 5.11 1.99 3.67
N ASP A 23 5.91 0.94 3.86
CA ASP A 23 6.37 0.09 2.77
C ASP A 23 5.64 -1.25 2.80
N TRP A 24 4.79 -1.45 1.80
CA TRP A 24 4.03 -2.66 1.61
C TRP A 24 4.80 -3.59 0.68
N LYS A 25 5.53 -4.52 1.28
CA LYS A 25 6.12 -5.65 0.55
C LYS A 25 4.99 -6.51 -0.01
N LEU A 26 4.93 -6.58 -1.32
CA LEU A 26 3.98 -7.34 -2.14
C LEU A 26 4.78 -8.00 -3.26
N ASP A 27 4.33 -9.17 -3.71
CA ASP A 27 4.92 -9.83 -4.87
C ASP A 27 4.66 -9.00 -6.14
N ASP A 28 5.62 -9.02 -7.08
CA ASP A 28 5.48 -8.29 -8.34
C ASP A 28 4.53 -9.03 -9.29
N PRO A 29 3.37 -8.44 -9.65
CA PRO A 29 2.43 -9.08 -10.57
C PRO A 29 2.88 -9.02 -12.04
N ALA A 30 3.94 -8.28 -12.38
CA ALA A 30 4.37 -8.08 -13.76
C ALA A 30 4.71 -9.42 -14.44
N GLY A 31 4.12 -9.62 -15.63
CA GLY A 31 4.33 -10.84 -16.42
C GLY A 31 3.64 -12.09 -15.87
N GLN A 32 2.88 -11.99 -14.76
CA GLN A 32 2.17 -13.13 -14.19
C GLN A 32 0.74 -13.27 -14.74
N GLY A 33 0.19 -14.49 -14.65
CA GLY A 33 -1.20 -14.77 -15.02
C GLY A 33 -2.20 -14.28 -13.98
N ILE A 34 -3.47 -14.18 -14.36
CA ILE A 34 -4.55 -13.63 -13.52
C ILE A 34 -4.69 -14.34 -12.16
N ASP A 35 -4.41 -15.64 -12.11
CA ASP A 35 -4.54 -16.42 -10.88
C ASP A 35 -3.50 -16.02 -9.83
N ALA A 36 -2.32 -15.55 -10.25
CA ALA A 36 -1.30 -15.04 -9.35
C ALA A 36 -1.53 -13.56 -8.99
N VAL A 37 -2.15 -12.77 -9.88
CA VAL A 37 -2.51 -11.37 -9.61
C VAL A 37 -3.64 -11.23 -8.60
N ARG A 38 -4.63 -12.14 -8.62
CA ARG A 38 -5.80 -12.11 -7.72
C ARG A 38 -5.44 -12.06 -6.23
N PRO A 39 -4.56 -12.93 -5.68
CA PRO A 39 -4.19 -12.87 -4.27
C PRO A 39 -3.47 -11.56 -3.91
N ILE A 40 -2.57 -11.06 -4.77
CA ILE A 40 -1.87 -9.77 -4.56
C ILE A 40 -2.88 -8.62 -4.44
N ARG A 41 -3.86 -8.56 -5.35
CA ARG A 41 -4.94 -7.56 -5.31
C ARG A 41 -5.78 -7.68 -4.04
N ASP A 42 -6.12 -8.90 -3.64
CA ASP A 42 -6.96 -9.15 -2.47
C ASP A 42 -6.24 -8.74 -1.18
N GLU A 43 -4.93 -8.96 -1.10
CA GLU A 43 -4.09 -8.45 -0.02
C GLU A 43 -4.06 -6.91 0.02
N ILE A 44 -3.85 -6.24 -1.13
CA ILE A 44 -3.90 -4.77 -1.22
C ILE A 44 -5.25 -4.26 -0.70
N ARG A 45 -6.37 -4.88 -1.12
CA ARG A 45 -7.72 -4.50 -0.69
C ARG A 45 -7.84 -4.55 0.83
N ASP A 46 -7.36 -5.62 1.45
CA ASP A 46 -7.55 -5.82 2.89
C ASP A 46 -6.65 -4.88 3.71
N ARG A 47 -5.43 -4.60 3.23
CA ARG A 47 -4.56 -3.56 3.80
C ARG A 47 -5.16 -2.15 3.67
N VAL A 48 -5.76 -1.81 2.52
CA VAL A 48 -6.45 -0.52 2.31
C VAL A 48 -7.63 -0.36 3.25
N LYS A 49 -8.44 -1.39 3.46
CA LYS A 49 -9.56 -1.34 4.42
C LYS A 49 -9.06 -1.05 5.84
N ALA A 50 -8.04 -1.78 6.29
CA ALA A 50 -7.45 -1.54 7.61
C ALA A 50 -6.88 -0.13 7.75
N LEU A 51 -6.23 0.39 6.71
CA LEU A 51 -5.72 1.76 6.68
C LEU A 51 -6.84 2.80 6.80
N LEU A 52 -7.96 2.60 6.10
CA LEU A 52 -9.11 3.50 6.19
C LEU A 52 -9.71 3.50 7.60
N ASP A 53 -9.87 2.33 8.21
CA ASP A 53 -10.38 2.21 9.58
C ASP A 53 -9.48 2.95 10.58
N ASP A 54 -8.17 2.79 10.46
CA ASP A 54 -7.16 3.46 11.28
C ASP A 54 -7.17 4.99 11.10
N LEU A 55 -7.23 5.46 9.85
CA LEU A 55 -7.30 6.90 9.54
C LEU A 55 -8.58 7.55 10.08
N VAL A 56 -9.73 6.88 9.96
CA VAL A 56 -11.00 7.37 10.52
C VAL A 56 -10.96 7.40 12.05
N ALA A 57 -10.28 6.43 12.69
CA ALA A 57 -10.10 6.44 14.13
C ALA A 57 -9.16 7.57 14.60
N ALA A 58 -8.09 7.85 13.85
CA ALA A 58 -7.10 8.88 14.17
C ALA A 58 -7.58 10.33 13.89
N ASP A 59 -8.65 10.50 13.11
CA ASP A 59 -9.27 11.78 12.80
C ASP A 59 -10.42 12.17 13.77
N ARG A 60 -10.71 11.32 14.77
CA ARG A 60 -11.61 11.63 15.89
C ARG A 60 -10.85 12.24 17.07
#